data_AF-X1QZX9-F1
#
_entry.id   AF-X1QZX9-F1
#
_cell.length_a   1.000
_cell.length_b   1.000
_cell.length_c   1.000
_cell.angle_alpha   90.00
_cell.angle_beta   90.00
_cell.angle_gamma   90.00
#
_symmetry.space_group_name_H-M   'P 1'
#
loop_
_entity.id
_entity.type
_entity.pdbx_description
1 polymer ?
#
loop_
_entity_poly.entity_id
_entity_poly.type
_entity_poly.pdbx_seq_one_letter_code
_entity_poly.pdbx_strand_id
1 'polypeptide(L)'
;DNINILFTGDAQMKAEEAMLAKRRYPVPDVDILKVGCHGSRSSSSARFLDRVRPEVAIYMAGKDNKYGYPHEETINALSQIGAGIYGTDVHGTITVTTHGDTYTLQLEKEAAPLAPPPVSPTPPPPPLPSPTPIEEVKEFSLDVEIKPPGAGTVNLDPPGGVYPRGTVVSANCTAKAGYEFVQWTVGGVPVPFPFVFITMDSDKTVIISFKRTGW
;
A
#
# COMPACT_ATOMS: atom_id res chain seq x y z
N ASP A 1 8.69 -16.32 -11.56
CA ASP A 1 7.78 -15.89 -10.48
C ASP A 1 6.85 -17.03 -10.15
N ASN A 2 6.49 -17.17 -8.87
CA ASN A 2 5.57 -18.21 -8.43
C ASN A 2 4.11 -17.72 -8.50
N ILE A 3 3.19 -18.60 -8.85
CA ILE A 3 1.75 -18.35 -8.80
C ILE A 3 1.27 -18.31 -7.34
N ASN A 4 0.68 -17.19 -6.97
CA ASN A 4 0.08 -16.93 -5.66
C ASN A 4 -1.44 -16.97 -5.77
N ILE A 5 -2.06 -17.78 -4.91
CA ILE A 5 -3.52 -17.92 -4.86
C ILE A 5 -3.98 -17.61 -3.45
N LEU A 6 -4.92 -16.67 -3.32
CA LEU A 6 -5.51 -16.31 -2.03
C LEU A 6 -6.92 -16.88 -1.87
N PHE A 7 -7.07 -17.75 -0.87
CA PHE A 7 -8.37 -18.29 -0.45
C PHE A 7 -8.86 -17.55 0.80
N THR A 8 -9.82 -16.65 0.59
CA THR A 8 -10.35 -15.81 1.69
C THR A 8 -11.51 -16.45 2.45
N GLY A 9 -12.01 -17.61 2.01
CA GLY A 9 -13.15 -18.26 2.65
C GLY A 9 -14.39 -17.38 2.60
N ASP A 10 -14.98 -17.14 3.78
CA ASP A 10 -16.12 -16.22 3.99
C ASP A 10 -15.69 -14.93 4.69
N ALA A 11 -14.42 -14.55 4.55
CA ALA A 11 -13.93 -13.28 5.07
C ALA A 11 -14.80 -12.12 4.57
N GLN A 12 -15.27 -11.34 5.54
CA GLN A 12 -15.95 -10.06 5.31
C GLN A 12 -14.95 -8.93 5.58
N MET A 13 -15.33 -7.68 5.29
CA MET A 13 -14.46 -6.51 5.41
C MET A 13 -13.73 -6.39 6.76
N LYS A 14 -14.35 -6.78 7.89
CA LYS A 14 -13.67 -6.79 9.20
C LYS A 14 -12.49 -7.75 9.25
N ALA A 15 -12.61 -8.92 8.63
CA ALA A 15 -11.53 -9.89 8.54
C ALA A 15 -10.45 -9.41 7.56
N GLU A 16 -10.83 -8.77 6.45
CA GLU A 16 -9.89 -8.15 5.51
C GLU A 16 -9.05 -7.06 6.18
N GLU A 17 -9.68 -6.15 6.91
CA GLU A 17 -9.01 -5.11 7.69
C GLU A 17 -8.05 -5.71 8.73
N ALA A 18 -8.49 -6.77 9.42
CA ALA A 18 -7.63 -7.49 10.36
C ALA A 18 -6.44 -8.16 9.66
N MET A 19 -6.59 -8.65 8.43
CA MET A 19 -5.50 -9.20 7.63
C MET A 19 -4.51 -8.09 7.21
N LEU A 20 -5.02 -6.95 6.75
CA LEU A 20 -4.20 -5.80 6.34
C LEU A 20 -3.42 -5.18 7.51
N ALA A 21 -3.94 -5.26 8.74
CA ALA A 21 -3.26 -4.76 9.94
C ALA A 21 -2.08 -5.64 10.41
N LYS A 22 -1.94 -6.87 9.90
CA LYS A 22 -0.87 -7.78 10.33
C LYS A 22 0.48 -7.41 9.71
N ARG A 23 1.36 -6.81 10.52
CA ARG A 23 2.74 -6.49 10.12
C ARG A 23 3.64 -7.69 9.87
N ARG A 24 3.42 -8.79 10.59
CA ARG A 24 4.26 -9.99 10.51
C ARG A 24 3.96 -10.86 9.27
N TYR A 25 2.74 -10.75 8.76
CA TYR A 25 2.25 -11.51 7.61
C TYR A 25 1.38 -10.59 6.75
N PRO A 26 2.01 -9.64 6.03
CA PRO A 26 1.25 -8.74 5.18
C PRO A 26 0.56 -9.55 4.10
N VAL A 27 -0.69 -9.18 3.79
CA VAL A 27 -1.41 -9.76 2.65
C VAL A 27 -0.58 -9.46 1.39
N PRO A 28 -0.21 -10.46 0.58
CA PRO A 28 0.56 -10.24 -0.64
C PRO A 28 -0.35 -9.81 -1.79
N ASP A 29 0.29 -9.31 -2.85
CA ASP A 29 -0.27 -9.30 -4.20
C ASP A 29 -0.43 -10.76 -4.69
N VAL A 30 -1.47 -11.07 -5.46
CA VAL A 30 -1.74 -12.45 -5.92
C VAL A 30 -2.24 -12.50 -7.35
N ASP A 31 -2.02 -13.62 -8.03
CA ASP A 31 -2.53 -13.85 -9.39
C ASP A 31 -4.03 -14.19 -9.36
N ILE A 32 -4.44 -15.03 -8.40
CA ILE A 32 -5.80 -15.55 -8.33
C ILE A 32 -6.39 -15.31 -6.93
N LEU A 33 -7.53 -14.62 -6.89
CA LEU A 33 -8.33 -14.42 -5.69
C LEU A 33 -9.59 -15.29 -5.74
N LYS A 34 -9.75 -16.19 -4.76
CA LYS A 34 -11.08 -16.74 -4.43
C LYS A 34 -11.83 -15.70 -3.60
N VAL A 35 -12.80 -15.06 -4.23
CA VAL A 35 -13.58 -13.94 -3.68
C VAL A 35 -14.29 -14.38 -2.39
N GLY A 36 -14.20 -13.53 -1.37
CA GLY A 36 -14.75 -13.81 -0.06
C GLY A 36 -16.27 -13.79 -0.06
N CYS A 37 -16.87 -14.65 0.77
CA CYS A 37 -18.30 -14.62 1.08
C CYS A 37 -19.18 -14.58 -0.19
N HIS A 38 -18.87 -15.44 -1.16
CA HIS A 38 -19.63 -15.61 -2.41
C HIS A 38 -19.71 -14.36 -3.33
N GLY A 39 -18.92 -13.32 -3.07
CA GLY A 39 -19.08 -12.03 -3.75
C GLY A 39 -20.16 -11.15 -3.12
N SER A 40 -20.34 -11.24 -1.80
CA SER A 40 -21.16 -10.32 -1.03
C SER A 40 -20.65 -8.87 -1.10
N ARG A 41 -21.56 -7.89 -1.03
CA ARG A 41 -21.21 -6.47 -0.83
C ARG A 41 -20.46 -6.20 0.49
N SER A 42 -20.46 -7.16 1.41
CA SER A 42 -19.78 -7.11 2.71
C SER A 42 -18.36 -7.73 2.69
N SER A 43 -17.84 -8.10 1.52
CA SER A 43 -16.46 -8.53 1.29
C SER A 43 -15.84 -7.73 0.15
N SER A 44 -14.54 -7.94 -0.09
CA SER A 44 -13.76 -7.32 -1.16
C SER A 44 -13.75 -5.79 -1.07
N SER A 45 -13.41 -5.27 0.12
CA SER A 45 -13.22 -3.82 0.31
C SER A 45 -12.18 -3.27 -0.67
N ALA A 46 -12.36 -2.02 -1.10
CA ALA A 46 -11.44 -1.36 -2.02
C ALA A 46 -9.98 -1.41 -1.54
N ARG A 47 -9.75 -1.19 -0.24
CA ARG A 47 -8.39 -1.25 0.36
C ARG A 47 -7.79 -2.65 0.31
N PHE A 48 -8.60 -3.69 0.47
CA PHE A 48 -8.14 -5.07 0.34
C PHE A 48 -7.82 -5.40 -1.11
N LEU A 49 -8.69 -5.03 -2.04
CA LEU A 49 -8.48 -5.26 -3.48
C LEU A 49 -7.29 -4.48 -4.03
N ASP A 50 -7.04 -3.26 -3.55
CA ASP A 50 -5.85 -2.46 -3.91
C ASP A 50 -4.55 -3.07 -3.37
N ARG A 51 -4.63 -3.85 -2.29
CA ARG A 51 -3.47 -4.58 -1.74
C ARG A 51 -3.19 -5.89 -2.48
N VAL A 52 -4.24 -6.63 -2.83
CA VAL A 52 -4.19 -8.00 -3.37
C VAL A 52 -4.09 -8.02 -4.91
N ARG A 53 -4.71 -7.05 -5.58
CA ARG A 53 -4.72 -6.80 -7.04
C ARG A 53 -4.71 -8.06 -7.93
N PRO A 54 -5.71 -8.94 -7.79
CA PRO A 54 -5.77 -10.16 -8.58
C PRO A 54 -5.95 -9.90 -10.07
N GLU A 55 -5.25 -10.69 -10.90
CA GLU A 55 -5.57 -10.80 -12.33
C GLU A 55 -6.88 -11.56 -12.55
N VAL A 56 -7.13 -12.59 -11.73
CA VAL A 56 -8.32 -13.44 -11.81
C VAL A 56 -9.04 -13.45 -10.46
N ALA A 57 -10.32 -13.09 -10.47
CA ALA A 57 -11.21 -13.17 -9.33
C ALA A 57 -12.30 -14.23 -9.57
N ILE A 58 -12.33 -15.26 -8.72
CA ILE A 58 -13.30 -16.36 -8.79
C ILE A 58 -14.28 -16.25 -7.63
N TYR A 59 -15.56 -16.03 -7.92
CA TYR A 59 -16.63 -16.08 -6.93
C TYR A 59 -17.42 -17.38 -7.04
N MET A 60 -17.98 -17.81 -5.90
CA MET A 60 -18.79 -19.02 -5.81
C MET A 60 -20.25 -18.64 -5.55
N ALA A 61 -21.11 -18.80 -6.54
CA ALA A 61 -22.55 -18.59 -6.42
C ALA A 61 -23.33 -19.74 -7.08
N GLY A 62 -24.58 -19.93 -6.66
CA GLY A 62 -25.52 -20.86 -7.29
C GLY A 62 -26.37 -20.17 -8.34
N LYS A 63 -26.72 -20.88 -9.42
CA LYS A 63 -27.52 -20.37 -10.56
C LYS A 63 -28.88 -19.76 -10.16
N ASP A 64 -29.48 -20.26 -9.08
CA ASP A 64 -30.77 -19.81 -8.54
C ASP A 64 -30.63 -19.17 -7.14
N ASN A 65 -29.50 -18.50 -6.91
CA ASN A 65 -29.19 -17.94 -5.61
C ASN A 65 -30.17 -16.81 -5.21
N LYS A 66 -30.99 -17.08 -4.18
CA LYS A 66 -31.97 -16.14 -3.62
C LYS A 66 -31.36 -14.97 -2.85
N TYR A 67 -30.07 -15.05 -2.51
CA TYR A 67 -29.35 -14.01 -1.77
C TYR A 67 -28.79 -12.89 -2.64
N GLY A 68 -28.88 -13.02 -3.98
CA GLY A 68 -28.41 -11.97 -4.91
C GLY A 68 -26.89 -11.86 -5.01
N TYR A 69 -26.16 -12.95 -4.73
CA TYR A 69 -24.72 -13.05 -5.02
C TYR A 69 -24.47 -13.45 -6.49
N PRO A 70 -23.40 -12.92 -7.11
CA PRO A 70 -22.54 -11.87 -6.57
C PRO A 70 -23.28 -10.52 -6.56
N HIS A 71 -22.98 -9.68 -5.57
CA HIS A 71 -23.54 -8.33 -5.53
C HIS A 71 -22.84 -7.45 -6.57
N GLU A 72 -23.59 -6.55 -7.22
CA GLU A 72 -23.09 -5.65 -8.25
C GLU A 72 -21.95 -4.77 -7.73
N GLU A 73 -22.01 -4.32 -6.47
CA GLU A 73 -20.96 -3.53 -5.83
C GLU A 73 -19.61 -4.25 -5.83
N THR A 74 -19.63 -5.57 -5.59
CA THR A 74 -18.41 -6.40 -5.58
C THR A 74 -17.87 -6.59 -7.00
N ILE A 75 -18.75 -6.82 -7.97
CA ILE A 75 -18.37 -6.93 -9.38
C ILE A 75 -17.76 -5.62 -9.88
N ASN A 76 -18.37 -4.49 -9.55
CA ASN A 76 -17.88 -3.17 -9.91
C ASN A 76 -16.52 -2.89 -9.29
N ALA A 77 -16.31 -3.22 -8.00
CA ALA A 77 -15.02 -3.04 -7.34
C ALA A 77 -13.91 -3.90 -7.98
N LEU A 78 -14.20 -5.15 -8.32
CA LEU A 78 -13.25 -6.04 -9.02
C LEU A 78 -12.95 -5.57 -10.44
N SER A 79 -13.97 -5.09 -11.15
CA SER A 79 -13.82 -4.53 -12.50
C SER A 79 -12.97 -3.26 -12.51
N GLN A 80 -13.14 -2.39 -11.49
CA GLN A 80 -12.36 -1.15 -11.35
C GLN A 80 -10.85 -1.37 -11.20
N ILE A 81 -10.44 -2.51 -10.61
CA ILE A 81 -9.02 -2.87 -10.50
C ILE A 81 -8.51 -3.69 -11.70
N GLY A 82 -9.37 -3.96 -12.70
CA GLY A 82 -9.02 -4.67 -13.93
C GLY A 82 -8.98 -6.19 -13.81
N ALA A 83 -9.57 -6.79 -12.77
CA ALA A 83 -9.59 -8.23 -12.59
C ALA A 83 -10.53 -8.92 -13.60
N GLY A 84 -10.12 -10.07 -14.11
CA GLY A 84 -10.97 -11.01 -14.83
C GLY A 84 -11.92 -11.73 -13.87
N ILE A 85 -13.23 -11.58 -14.06
CA ILE A 85 -14.22 -12.05 -13.07
C ILE A 85 -14.96 -13.30 -13.55
N TYR A 86 -14.85 -14.39 -12.78
CA TYR A 86 -15.43 -15.69 -13.09
C TYR A 86 -16.33 -16.21 -11.95
N GLY A 87 -17.54 -16.61 -12.30
CA GLY A 87 -18.52 -17.19 -11.38
C GLY A 87 -18.86 -18.64 -11.65
N THR A 88 -19.12 -19.42 -10.60
CA THR A 88 -19.58 -20.81 -10.75
C THR A 88 -21.04 -20.95 -11.22
N ASP A 89 -21.86 -19.93 -10.98
CA ASP A 89 -23.23 -19.81 -11.49
C ASP A 89 -23.26 -19.62 -13.02
N VAL A 90 -22.30 -18.87 -13.54
CA VAL A 90 -22.13 -18.60 -14.98
C VAL A 90 -21.35 -19.72 -15.67
N HIS A 91 -20.19 -20.08 -15.14
CA HIS A 91 -19.21 -20.94 -15.81
C HIS A 91 -19.19 -22.39 -15.31
N GLY A 92 -20.01 -22.74 -14.32
CA GLY A 92 -19.99 -24.06 -13.69
C GLY A 92 -18.71 -24.30 -12.89
N THR A 93 -18.18 -25.51 -12.95
CA THR A 93 -16.90 -25.86 -12.34
C THR A 93 -15.77 -25.08 -13.01
N ILE A 94 -14.99 -24.34 -12.21
CA ILE A 94 -13.80 -23.62 -12.67
C ILE A 94 -12.58 -24.35 -12.14
N THR A 95 -11.74 -24.85 -13.05
CA THR A 95 -10.52 -25.60 -12.72
C THR A 95 -9.29 -24.73 -12.98
N VAL A 96 -8.51 -24.48 -11.94
CA VAL A 96 -7.20 -23.85 -12.03
C VAL A 96 -6.14 -24.94 -11.93
N THR A 97 -5.26 -25.03 -12.93
CA THR A 97 -4.10 -25.93 -12.92
C THR A 97 -2.83 -25.10 -12.95
N THR A 98 -1.86 -25.38 -12.08
CA THR A 98 -0.60 -24.65 -12.01
C THR A 98 0.57 -25.60 -11.76
N HIS A 99 1.74 -25.23 -12.27
CA HIS A 99 3.02 -25.93 -12.05
C HIS A 99 4.03 -25.10 -11.24
N GLY A 100 3.57 -24.02 -10.61
CA GLY A 100 4.42 -23.11 -9.85
C GLY A 100 4.65 -21.80 -10.58
N ASP A 101 4.99 -21.81 -11.87
CA ASP A 101 5.36 -20.57 -12.60
C ASP A 101 4.25 -20.03 -13.52
N THR A 102 3.28 -20.88 -13.86
CA THR A 102 2.17 -20.55 -14.75
C THR A 102 0.89 -21.20 -14.25
N TYR A 103 -0.27 -20.69 -14.66
CA TYR A 103 -1.56 -21.34 -14.45
C TYR A 103 -2.39 -21.39 -15.74
N THR A 104 -3.31 -22.35 -15.82
CA THR A 104 -4.37 -22.42 -16.82
C THR A 104 -5.72 -22.47 -16.14
N LEU A 105 -6.71 -21.83 -16.76
CA LEU A 105 -8.08 -21.77 -16.25
C LEU A 105 -9.01 -22.47 -17.25
N GLN A 106 -9.71 -23.51 -16.77
CA GLN A 106 -10.70 -24.27 -17.55
C GLN A 106 -12.09 -24.06 -16.96
N LEU A 107 -13.06 -23.81 -17.83
CA LEU A 107 -14.45 -23.56 -17.48
C LEU A 107 -15.30 -24.74 -17.91
N GLU A 108 -16.21 -25.22 -17.06
CA GLU A 108 -17.19 -26.24 -17.44
C GLU A 108 -18.16 -25.71 -18.51
N LYS A 109 -18.53 -24.43 -18.41
CA LYS A 109 -19.41 -23.73 -19.35
C LYS A 109 -18.69 -22.52 -19.94
N GLU A 110 -18.56 -22.54 -21.26
CA GLU A 110 -18.00 -21.43 -22.03
C GLU A 110 -18.97 -20.24 -21.99
N ALA A 111 -18.57 -19.16 -21.32
CA ALA A 111 -19.28 -17.89 -21.27
C ALA A 111 -18.26 -16.76 -21.16
N ALA A 112 -18.63 -15.57 -21.60
CA ALA A 112 -17.78 -14.40 -21.43
C ALA A 112 -17.63 -14.09 -19.92
N PRO A 113 -16.42 -13.72 -19.45
CA PRO A 113 -16.25 -13.24 -18.08
C PRO A 113 -17.12 -12.00 -17.83
N LEU A 114 -17.58 -11.80 -16.59
CA LEU A 114 -18.40 -10.62 -16.24
C LEU A 114 -17.62 -9.30 -16.46
N ALA A 115 -16.32 -9.36 -16.28
CA ALA A 115 -15.36 -8.41 -16.84
C ALA A 115 -14.19 -9.24 -17.38
N PRO A 116 -13.86 -9.16 -18.68
CA PRO A 116 -12.70 -9.85 -19.21
C PRO A 116 -11.43 -9.25 -18.61
N PRO A 117 -10.44 -10.05 -18.19
CA PRO A 117 -9.13 -9.51 -17.86
C PRO A 117 -8.56 -8.82 -19.12
N PRO A 118 -7.66 -7.83 -18.97
CA PRO A 118 -6.93 -7.31 -20.12
C PRO A 118 -6.32 -8.48 -20.90
N VAL A 119 -6.61 -8.56 -22.20
CA VAL A 119 -6.27 -9.70 -23.07
C VAL A 119 -4.76 -9.99 -23.11
N SER A 120 -4.32 -11.06 -22.45
CA SER A 120 -3.30 -12.04 -22.91
C SER A 120 -3.11 -13.18 -21.89
N PRO A 121 -2.88 -14.44 -22.32
CA PRO A 121 -2.12 -15.38 -21.50
C PRO A 121 -0.66 -14.91 -21.51
N THR A 122 -0.10 -14.58 -20.36
CA THR A 122 1.30 -14.11 -20.30
C THR A 122 2.20 -15.21 -20.90
N PRO A 123 2.97 -14.93 -21.98
CA PRO A 123 4.12 -15.77 -22.33
C PRO A 123 5.03 -15.86 -21.09
N PRO A 124 5.94 -16.87 -20.97
CA PRO A 124 7.01 -16.74 -19.98
C PRO A 124 7.65 -15.36 -20.22
N PRO A 125 7.87 -14.57 -19.17
CA PRO A 125 8.33 -13.21 -19.36
C PRO A 125 9.57 -13.28 -20.27
N PRO A 126 9.73 -12.38 -21.26
CA PRO A 126 11.04 -12.22 -21.89
C PRO A 126 12.08 -12.13 -20.75
N PRO A 127 13.33 -12.66 -20.91
CA PRO A 127 14.34 -12.51 -19.86
C PRO A 127 14.27 -11.06 -19.43
N LEU A 128 14.06 -10.85 -18.12
CA LEU A 128 13.70 -9.54 -17.58
C LEU A 128 14.49 -8.47 -18.34
N PRO A 129 13.86 -7.37 -18.83
CA PRO A 129 14.68 -6.21 -19.13
C PRO A 129 15.54 -6.01 -17.88
N SER A 130 16.87 -5.97 -18.05
CA SER A 130 17.79 -5.71 -16.94
C SER A 130 17.14 -4.63 -16.10
N PRO A 131 16.90 -4.87 -14.80
CA PRO A 131 15.86 -4.18 -14.04
C PRO A 131 15.84 -2.71 -14.44
N THR A 132 14.74 -2.25 -15.06
CA THR A 132 14.51 -0.81 -15.16
C THR A 132 14.70 -0.33 -13.74
N PRO A 133 15.65 0.58 -13.45
CA PRO A 133 15.97 0.92 -12.08
C PRO A 133 14.66 1.20 -11.38
N ILE A 134 14.35 0.44 -10.31
CA ILE A 134 13.37 0.86 -9.32
C ILE A 134 13.75 2.32 -9.13
N GLU A 135 12.85 3.26 -9.45
CA GLU A 135 13.18 4.69 -9.34
C GLU A 135 13.79 4.82 -7.95
N GLU A 136 15.10 5.03 -7.92
CA GLU A 136 15.89 4.80 -6.72
C GLU A 136 15.21 5.67 -5.69
N VAL A 137 14.66 5.07 -4.62
CA VAL A 137 13.91 5.84 -3.63
C VAL A 137 14.94 6.80 -3.08
N LYS A 138 14.93 8.01 -3.63
CA LYS A 138 16.04 8.93 -3.44
C LYS A 138 15.88 9.42 -2.02
N GLU A 139 16.68 8.86 -1.14
CA GLU A 139 16.70 9.25 0.25
C GLU A 139 17.55 10.51 0.39
N PHE A 140 17.15 11.36 1.31
CA PHE A 140 17.86 12.56 1.67
C PHE A 140 18.12 12.58 3.16
N SER A 141 19.31 13.05 3.54
CA SER A 141 19.66 13.22 4.94
C SER A 141 19.06 14.51 5.51
N LEU A 142 18.62 14.43 6.75
CA LEU A 142 18.22 15.57 7.57
C LEU A 142 19.14 15.67 8.76
N ASP A 143 20.12 16.57 8.69
CA ASP A 143 21.03 16.87 9.78
C ASP A 143 20.43 17.94 10.68
N VAL A 144 20.38 17.68 11.99
CA VAL A 144 19.88 18.65 12.96
C VAL A 144 21.00 19.14 13.86
N GLU A 145 21.21 20.45 13.87
CA GLU A 145 22.22 21.11 14.70
C GLU A 145 21.55 22.02 15.73
N ILE A 146 21.96 21.92 16.99
CA ILE A 146 21.47 22.78 18.08
C ILE A 146 22.56 23.78 18.45
N LYS A 147 22.26 25.08 18.38
CA LYS A 147 23.18 26.16 18.74
C LYS A 147 22.66 27.00 19.91
N PRO A 148 23.43 27.13 21.02
CA PRO A 148 24.66 26.40 21.32
C PRO A 148 24.40 24.92 21.64
N PRO A 149 25.40 24.02 21.51
CA PRO A 149 25.23 22.60 21.81
C PRO A 149 24.67 22.36 23.22
N GLY A 150 23.65 21.52 23.34
CA GLY A 150 23.00 21.19 24.61
C GLY A 150 22.03 22.26 25.16
N ALA A 151 21.69 23.29 24.37
CA ALA A 151 20.71 24.32 24.75
C ALA A 151 19.25 23.85 24.72
N GLY A 152 18.97 22.68 24.15
CA GLY A 152 17.63 22.13 24.06
C GLY A 152 17.63 20.73 23.46
N THR A 153 16.43 20.23 23.17
CA THR A 153 16.20 18.98 22.47
C THR A 153 15.32 19.21 21.25
N VAL A 154 15.44 18.34 20.26
CA VAL A 154 14.60 18.30 19.07
C VAL A 154 13.80 17.00 19.07
N ASN A 155 12.54 17.07 18.63
CA ASN A 155 11.74 15.90 18.31
C ASN A 155 11.36 15.96 16.84
N LEU A 156 11.62 14.87 16.11
CA LEU A 156 11.26 14.69 14.70
C LEU A 156 10.16 13.64 14.58
N ASP A 157 9.18 13.90 13.74
CA ASP A 157 8.14 12.93 13.38
C ASP A 157 7.91 12.95 11.86
N PRO A 158 8.20 11.86 11.13
CA PRO A 158 8.74 10.58 11.64
C PRO A 158 10.16 10.70 12.23
N PRO A 159 10.51 9.93 13.27
CA PRO A 159 11.85 9.97 13.85
C PRO A 159 12.87 9.35 12.89
N GLY A 160 14.10 9.88 12.90
CA GLY A 160 15.18 9.40 12.04
C GLY A 160 16.16 10.51 11.69
N GLY A 161 16.79 10.35 10.54
CA GLY A 161 17.72 11.34 9.95
C GLY A 161 17.96 11.13 8.46
N VAL A 162 17.27 10.16 7.85
CA VAL A 162 17.31 9.84 6.43
C VAL A 162 15.88 9.49 6.02
N TYR A 163 15.40 10.09 4.94
CA TYR A 163 14.00 10.01 4.56
C TYR A 163 13.85 9.92 3.04
N PRO A 164 12.87 9.14 2.53
CA PRO A 164 12.51 9.15 1.11
C PRO A 164 12.14 10.56 0.62
N ARG A 165 12.48 10.85 -0.64
CA ARG A 165 12.05 12.08 -1.33
C ARG A 165 10.55 12.32 -1.16
N GLY A 166 10.18 13.54 -0.81
CA GLY A 166 8.79 13.97 -0.60
C GLY A 166 8.26 13.72 0.82
N THR A 167 9.01 13.02 1.68
CA THR A 167 8.65 12.88 3.09
C THR A 167 8.53 14.25 3.74
N VAL A 168 7.44 14.49 4.47
CA VAL A 168 7.26 15.69 5.27
C VAL A 168 7.58 15.34 6.71
N VAL A 169 8.70 15.88 7.22
CA VAL A 169 9.13 15.71 8.61
C VAL A 169 8.65 16.90 9.42
N SER A 170 7.86 16.65 10.46
CA SER A 170 7.53 17.67 11.45
C SER A 170 8.62 17.71 12.52
N ALA A 171 9.08 18.91 12.84
CA ALA A 171 10.11 19.13 13.86
C ALA A 171 9.61 20.14 14.89
N ASN A 172 9.79 19.81 16.17
CA ASN A 172 9.59 20.73 17.28
C ASN A 172 10.78 20.67 18.24
N CYS A 173 10.93 21.70 19.08
CA CYS A 173 12.03 21.78 20.02
C CYS A 173 11.58 22.15 21.43
N THR A 174 12.36 21.71 22.41
CA THR A 174 12.21 22.07 23.82
C THR A 174 13.49 22.73 24.30
N ALA A 175 13.41 23.97 24.78
CA ALA A 175 14.56 24.67 25.35
C ALA A 175 14.93 24.05 26.71
N LYS A 176 16.23 23.92 26.98
CA LYS A 176 16.74 23.57 28.31
C LYS A 176 16.62 24.78 29.23
N ALA A 177 16.47 24.55 30.53
CA ALA A 177 16.49 25.62 31.53
C ALA A 177 17.70 26.55 31.36
N GLY A 178 17.46 27.86 31.38
CA GLY A 178 18.47 28.89 31.12
C GLY A 178 18.65 29.25 29.63
N TYR A 179 17.84 28.69 28.74
CA TYR A 179 17.81 29.02 27.32
C TYR A 179 16.37 29.29 26.85
N GLU A 180 16.25 30.15 25.84
CA GLU A 180 15.00 30.41 25.10
C GLU A 180 15.20 30.07 23.63
N PHE A 181 14.16 29.53 23.00
CA PHE A 181 14.15 29.32 21.56
C PHE A 181 14.13 30.67 20.84
N VAL A 182 14.96 30.81 19.81
CA VAL A 182 15.03 32.01 18.97
C VAL A 182 14.38 31.77 17.63
N GLN A 183 14.87 30.79 16.88
CA GLN A 183 14.40 30.46 15.54
C GLN A 183 14.96 29.12 15.07
N TRP A 184 14.29 28.53 14.09
CA TRP A 184 14.87 27.50 13.23
C TRP A 184 15.52 28.16 12.01
N THR A 185 16.45 27.45 11.37
CA THR A 185 16.97 27.77 10.04
C THR A 185 16.93 26.49 9.21
N VAL A 186 16.11 26.47 8.16
CA VAL A 186 15.93 25.31 7.27
C VAL A 186 16.46 25.68 5.90
N GLY A 187 17.56 25.04 5.45
CA GLY A 187 18.17 25.37 4.16
C GLY A 187 18.61 26.83 4.02
N GLY A 188 19.03 27.46 5.13
CA GLY A 188 19.41 28.87 5.18
C GLY A 188 18.25 29.87 5.36
N VAL A 189 17.00 29.41 5.36
CA VAL A 189 15.83 30.27 5.56
C VAL A 189 15.43 30.26 7.04
N PRO A 190 15.36 31.44 7.70
CA PRO A 190 14.94 31.54 9.09
C PRO A 190 13.43 31.32 9.26
N VAL A 191 13.05 30.54 10.27
CA VAL A 191 11.65 30.25 10.63
C VAL A 191 11.43 30.55 12.12
N PRO A 192 10.63 31.58 12.48
CA PRO A 192 10.52 32.06 13.86
C PRO A 192 9.50 31.28 14.72
N PHE A 193 8.93 30.18 14.21
CA PHE A 193 7.94 29.38 14.93
C PHE A 193 8.60 28.23 15.68
N PRO A 194 8.09 27.79 16.84
CA PRO A 194 8.68 26.69 17.61
C PRO A 194 8.50 25.31 16.96
N PHE A 195 7.74 25.23 15.86
CA PHE A 195 7.56 24.05 15.03
C PHE A 195 7.80 24.38 13.55
N VAL A 196 8.28 23.39 12.79
CA VAL A 196 8.51 23.53 11.35
C VAL A 196 8.18 22.21 10.62
N PHE A 197 7.70 22.32 9.39
CA PHE A 197 7.52 21.19 8.47
C PHE A 197 8.62 21.23 7.41
N ILE A 198 9.33 20.11 7.24
CA ILE A 198 10.47 19.99 6.34
C ILE A 198 10.10 18.98 5.28
N THR A 199 9.98 19.42 4.02
CA THR A 199 9.80 18.50 2.89
C THR A 199 11.17 18.04 2.42
N MET A 200 11.39 16.73 2.39
CA MET A 200 12.66 16.11 2.02
C MET A 200 12.79 16.02 0.50
N ASP A 201 13.31 17.06 -0.13
CA ASP A 201 13.55 17.13 -1.59
C ASP A 201 15.04 17.16 -1.98
N SER A 202 15.90 17.28 -0.97
CA SER A 202 17.36 17.42 -1.00
C SER A 202 17.92 17.12 0.39
N ASP A 203 19.22 16.87 0.51
CA ASP A 203 19.88 16.84 1.82
C ASP A 203 19.74 18.21 2.48
N LYS A 204 19.35 18.22 3.74
CA LYS A 204 19.07 19.46 4.48
C LYS A 204 19.75 19.42 5.83
N THR A 205 20.35 20.56 6.18
CA THR A 205 20.71 20.86 7.55
C THR A 205 19.71 21.84 8.13
N VAL A 206 19.25 21.53 9.33
CA VAL A 206 18.34 22.35 10.11
C VAL A 206 19.04 22.77 11.38
N ILE A 207 19.13 24.09 11.59
CA ILE A 207 19.78 24.67 12.76
C ILE A 207 18.71 25.22 13.68
N ILE A 208 18.74 24.82 14.95
CA ILE A 208 17.90 25.41 16.00
C ILE A 208 18.76 26.37 16.79
N SER A 209 18.38 27.64 16.78
CA SER A 209 19.06 28.67 17.55
C SER A 209 18.33 28.91 18.86
N PHE A 210 19.08 28.80 19.95
CA PHE A 210 18.68 29.16 21.29
C PHE A 210 19.57 30.31 21.78
N LYS A 211 19.03 31.11 22.68
CA LYS A 211 19.75 32.18 23.37
C LYS A 211 19.73 31.90 24.86
N ARG A 212 20.84 32.15 25.56
CA ARG A 212 20.85 32.11 27.03
C ARG A 212 19.90 33.18 27.56
N THR A 213 18.98 32.79 28.43
CA THR A 213 18.21 33.73 29.23
C THR A 213 19.14 34.27 30.31
N GLY A 214 19.44 35.57 30.26
CA GLY A 214 20.29 36.22 31.27
C GLY A 214 19.60 36.20 32.63
N TRP A 215 20.36 35.87 33.67
CA TRP A 215 20.13 36.35 35.03
C TRP A 215 21.12 37.50 35.27
#